data_AF-E8ZIW3-F1
#
_entry.id   AF-E8ZIW3-F1
#
_cell.length_a   1.000
_cell.length_b   1.000
_cell.length_c   1.000
_cell.angle_alpha   90.00
_cell.angle_beta   90.00
_cell.angle_gamma   90.00
#
_symmetry.space_group_name_H-M   'P 1'
#
loop_
_entity.id
_entity.type
_entity.pdbx_description
1 polymer ?
#
loop_
_entity_poly.entity_id
_entity_poly.type
_entity_poly.pdbx_seq_one_letter_code
_entity_poly.pdbx_strand_id
1 'polypeptide(L)'
;MSIGLGKIAFLGAAGVSAGGITAGSFLVPSSEKTLDSKSGLNLAPKSNSESVPKTKKCMVLVTDLPQEISGSNPKITKILQQFKNSEQFLQDKEGTFKTDVQEACAERKDGVHKTEDEIHVYVYKQSNDSWNYTVRLQRNWLGENIGIEQVVEG
;
A
#
# COMPACT_ATOMS: atom_id res chain seq x y z
N MET A 1 -54.39 2.65 8.94
CA MET A 1 -54.01 2.07 10.24
C MET A 1 -52.50 2.05 10.28
N SER A 2 -51.90 2.81 11.19
CA SER A 2 -50.44 2.94 11.32
C SER A 2 -49.95 2.02 12.44
N ILE A 3 -48.95 1.20 12.15
CA ILE A 3 -48.22 0.33 13.09
C ILE A 3 -46.75 0.68 12.79
N GLY A 4 -45.87 1.15 13.66
CA GLY A 4 -45.78 1.24 15.11
C GLY A 4 -44.28 1.19 15.39
N LEU A 5 -43.66 2.33 15.71
CA LEU A 5 -42.21 2.46 15.99
C LEU A 5 -41.82 1.64 17.23
N GLY A 6 -40.94 0.64 17.06
CA GLY A 6 -40.29 -0.09 18.15
C GLY A 6 -38.91 0.51 18.47
N LYS A 7 -38.74 1.02 19.69
CA LYS A 7 -37.52 1.67 20.20
C LYS A 7 -36.44 0.64 20.53
N ILE A 8 -35.19 0.95 20.19
CA ILE A 8 -33.99 0.21 20.57
C ILE A 8 -33.58 0.64 21.98
N ALA A 9 -33.33 -0.32 22.87
CA ALA A 9 -32.65 -0.09 24.14
C ALA A 9 -31.63 -1.23 24.39
N PHE A 10 -30.34 -0.91 24.23
CA PHE A 10 -29.24 -1.71 24.76
C PHE A 10 -28.39 -0.79 25.65
N LEU A 11 -28.51 -0.97 26.96
CA LEU A 11 -27.60 -0.40 27.96
C LEU A 11 -27.00 -1.57 28.73
N GLY A 12 -25.80 -1.97 28.32
CA GLY A 12 -24.95 -2.93 29.02
C GLY A 12 -23.70 -2.20 29.51
N ALA A 13 -23.45 -2.27 30.81
CA ALA A 13 -22.60 -1.37 31.56
C ALA A 13 -21.12 -1.79 31.63
N ALA A 14 -20.28 -0.76 31.84
CA ALA A 14 -19.08 -0.68 32.66
C ALA A 14 -17.92 -1.67 32.46
N GLY A 15 -16.79 -1.10 32.02
CA GLY A 15 -15.45 -1.55 32.40
C GLY A 15 -14.57 -0.32 32.64
N VAL A 16 -14.39 0.04 33.91
CA VAL A 16 -13.33 0.97 34.33
C VAL A 16 -12.05 0.16 34.50
N SER A 17 -11.04 0.41 33.66
CA SER A 17 -9.66 0.01 33.97
C SER A 17 -8.83 1.27 34.17
N ALA A 18 -8.62 1.57 35.45
CA ALA A 18 -7.63 2.53 35.90
C ALA A 18 -6.22 1.97 35.65
N GLY A 19 -5.33 2.83 35.18
CA GLY A 19 -3.89 2.62 35.03
C GLY A 19 -3.38 3.65 34.03
N GLY A 20 -2.57 4.65 34.36
CA GLY A 20 -1.47 4.66 35.32
C GLY A 20 -0.22 5.06 34.54
N ILE A 21 0.02 6.38 34.48
CA ILE A 21 1.28 7.10 34.20
C ILE A 21 2.52 6.29 33.80
N THR A 22 3.13 6.64 32.66
CA THR A 22 4.57 6.98 32.60
C THR A 22 4.81 8.14 31.62
N ALA A 23 5.32 9.26 32.13
CA ALA A 23 5.89 10.33 31.31
C ALA A 23 7.24 9.85 30.74
N GLY A 24 7.31 9.66 29.43
CA GLY A 24 8.56 9.43 28.71
C GLY A 24 9.08 10.74 28.15
N SER A 25 9.66 11.60 28.99
CA SER A 25 10.52 12.68 28.51
C SER A 25 11.78 12.05 27.92
N PHE A 26 11.87 11.95 26.60
CA PHE A 26 13.14 11.64 25.96
C PHE A 26 14.06 12.85 26.14
N LEU A 27 15.01 12.68 27.06
CA LEU A 27 16.12 13.58 27.30
C LEU A 27 16.91 13.74 25.99
N VAL A 28 16.90 14.95 25.42
CA VAL A 28 17.90 15.38 24.45
C VAL A 28 19.21 15.59 25.23
N PRO A 29 20.28 14.84 24.99
CA PRO A 29 21.59 15.20 25.52
C PRO A 29 22.14 16.32 24.65
N SER A 30 21.97 17.57 25.10
CA SER A 30 22.85 18.66 24.70
C SER A 30 24.15 18.53 25.48
N SER A 31 25.28 18.38 24.77
CA SER A 31 26.60 18.65 25.32
C SER A 31 27.54 19.00 24.18
N GLU A 32 27.62 20.30 23.89
CA GLU A 32 28.84 20.89 23.37
C GLU A 32 29.88 20.91 24.51
N LYS A 33 31.12 20.46 24.23
CA LYS A 33 32.41 21.13 24.56
C LYS A 33 33.63 20.18 24.43
N THR A 34 34.40 20.44 23.38
CA THR A 34 35.86 20.74 23.33
C THR A 34 36.95 19.80 23.94
N LEU A 35 37.89 19.43 23.04
CA LEU A 35 39.36 19.28 23.09
C LEU A 35 40.09 18.10 23.79
N ASP A 36 40.97 17.51 22.96
CA ASP A 36 42.27 16.84 23.15
C ASP A 36 42.38 15.47 23.84
N SER A 37 42.68 14.43 23.03
CA SER A 37 44.06 13.90 22.96
C SER A 37 44.24 12.77 21.94
N LYS A 38 45.17 13.03 21.02
CA LYS A 38 45.97 12.14 20.15
C LYS A 38 46.02 10.65 20.56
N SER A 39 45.47 9.78 19.71
CA SER A 39 46.02 8.43 19.49
C SER A 39 45.70 7.98 18.08
N GLY A 40 46.74 7.64 17.31
CA GLY A 40 46.64 7.30 15.90
C GLY A 40 45.95 5.96 15.67
N LEU A 41 44.95 5.98 14.81
CA LEU A 41 44.53 4.83 14.01
C LEU A 41 44.04 5.38 12.69
N ASN A 42 44.76 5.06 11.61
CA ASN A 42 44.33 5.28 10.24
C ASN A 42 43.03 4.47 10.02
N LEU A 43 41.90 5.08 10.31
CA LEU A 43 40.61 4.61 9.83
C LEU A 43 40.48 5.13 8.41
N ALA A 44 40.89 4.28 7.45
CA ALA A 44 40.47 4.41 6.07
C ALA A 44 38.96 4.72 6.04
N PRO A 45 38.48 5.65 5.19
CA PRO A 45 37.06 5.84 5.05
C PRO A 45 36.50 4.54 4.48
N LYS A 46 35.89 3.71 5.35
CA LYS A 46 34.89 2.76 4.89
C LYS A 46 33.80 3.66 4.33
N SER A 47 33.84 3.87 3.02
CA SER A 47 32.67 4.21 2.25
C SER A 47 31.69 3.06 2.50
N ASN A 48 30.92 3.18 3.58
CA ASN A 48 29.59 2.64 3.63
C ASN A 48 28.88 3.37 2.51
N SER A 49 28.98 2.83 1.29
CA SER A 49 27.93 3.01 0.31
C SER A 49 26.73 2.30 0.91
N GLU A 50 26.06 2.99 1.83
CA GLU A 50 24.69 2.70 2.20
C GLU A 50 23.92 2.80 0.89
N SER A 51 23.68 1.65 0.27
CA SER A 51 22.94 1.57 -0.98
C SER A 51 21.59 2.20 -0.69
N VAL A 52 21.38 3.42 -1.19
CA VAL A 52 20.08 4.07 -1.15
C VAL A 52 19.06 3.04 -1.65
N PRO A 53 18.03 2.69 -0.86
CA PRO A 53 17.03 1.73 -1.32
C PRO A 53 16.48 2.23 -2.65
N LYS A 54 16.71 1.47 -3.71
CA LYS A 54 16.19 1.81 -5.03
C LYS A 54 14.67 1.67 -4.94
N THR A 55 13.97 2.79 -4.88
CA THR A 55 12.50 2.78 -4.83
C THR A 55 11.98 2.14 -6.10
N LYS A 56 11.23 1.04 -5.96
CA LYS A 56 10.64 0.34 -7.10
C LYS A 56 9.61 1.21 -7.79
N LYS A 57 9.48 1.06 -9.10
CA LYS A 57 8.43 1.73 -9.88
C LYS A 57 7.10 1.02 -9.65
N CYS A 58 6.06 1.76 -9.28
CA CYS A 58 4.72 1.19 -9.19
C CYS A 58 4.00 1.30 -10.53
N MET A 59 3.57 0.16 -11.06
CA MET A 59 2.74 0.08 -12.25
C MET A 59 1.34 -0.36 -11.89
N VAL A 60 0.35 0.33 -12.46
CA VAL A 60 -1.06 -0.03 -12.30
C VAL A 60 -1.54 -0.71 -13.57
N LEU A 61 -2.05 -1.93 -13.43
CA LEU A 61 -2.58 -2.73 -14.51
C LEU A 61 -4.10 -2.83 -14.37
N VAL A 62 -4.82 -2.23 -15.31
CA VAL A 62 -6.27 -2.32 -15.41
C VAL A 62 -6.62 -3.59 -16.15
N THR A 63 -7.42 -4.43 -15.51
CA THR A 63 -7.85 -5.73 -16.02
C THR A 63 -9.30 -5.68 -16.50
N ASP A 64 -9.73 -6.69 -17.24
CA ASP A 64 -11.16 -6.95 -17.44
C ASP A 64 -11.85 -7.29 -16.12
N LEU A 65 -13.19 -7.28 -16.12
CA LEU A 65 -13.95 -7.66 -14.93
C LEU A 65 -13.60 -9.11 -14.53
N PRO A 66 -13.01 -9.36 -13.35
CA PRO A 66 -12.57 -10.70 -13.02
C PRO A 66 -13.76 -11.65 -12.86
N GLN A 67 -13.63 -12.84 -13.44
CA GLN A 67 -14.53 -13.96 -13.20
C GLN A 67 -14.32 -14.48 -11.78
N GLU A 68 -15.39 -14.98 -11.16
CA GLU A 68 -15.33 -15.62 -9.83
C GLU A 68 -14.77 -14.71 -8.72
N ILE A 69 -15.00 -13.39 -8.77
CA ILE A 69 -14.49 -12.42 -7.78
C ILE A 69 -14.85 -12.77 -6.32
N SER A 70 -16.05 -13.35 -6.12
CA SER A 70 -16.54 -13.80 -4.81
C SER A 70 -15.95 -15.14 -4.37
N GLY A 71 -15.35 -15.90 -5.30
CA GLY A 71 -14.68 -17.16 -5.06
C GLY A 71 -13.26 -16.99 -4.51
N SER A 72 -12.56 -18.11 -4.41
CA SER A 72 -11.18 -18.16 -3.90
C SER A 72 -10.11 -17.86 -4.95
N ASN A 73 -10.45 -17.94 -6.25
CA ASN A 73 -9.50 -17.81 -7.35
C ASN A 73 -10.10 -16.94 -8.46
N PRO A 74 -10.08 -15.60 -8.32
CA PRO A 74 -10.52 -14.73 -9.40
C PRO A 74 -9.67 -14.99 -10.66
N LYS A 75 -10.29 -14.91 -11.83
CA LYS A 75 -9.60 -15.05 -13.12
C LYS A 75 -9.84 -13.84 -13.99
N ILE A 76 -8.79 -13.33 -14.61
CA ILE A 76 -8.87 -12.32 -15.65
C ILE A 76 -8.56 -12.96 -17.00
N THR A 77 -9.05 -12.36 -18.07
CA THR A 77 -8.73 -12.82 -19.44
C THR A 77 -7.73 -11.90 -20.12
N LYS A 78 -7.66 -10.64 -19.69
CA LYS A 78 -6.80 -9.63 -20.32
C LYS A 78 -6.46 -8.46 -19.41
N ILE A 79 -5.33 -7.83 -19.72
CA ILE A 79 -4.97 -6.53 -19.19
C ILE A 79 -5.39 -5.49 -20.23
N LEU A 80 -6.35 -4.65 -19.87
CA LEU A 80 -6.88 -3.60 -20.74
C LEU A 80 -5.87 -2.46 -20.91
N GLN A 81 -5.29 -2.00 -19.79
CA GLN A 81 -4.40 -0.85 -19.76
C GLN A 81 -3.28 -1.05 -18.76
N GLN A 82 -2.08 -0.58 -19.10
CA GLN A 82 -0.94 -0.54 -18.18
C GLN A 82 -0.48 0.91 -18.01
N PHE A 83 -0.43 1.40 -16.78
CA PHE A 83 0.08 2.72 -16.43
C PHE A 83 1.44 2.56 -15.76
N LYS A 84 2.49 3.12 -16.37
CA LYS A 84 3.85 3.09 -15.82
C LYS A 84 4.04 4.00 -14.60
N ASN A 85 3.11 4.93 -14.39
CA ASN A 85 3.12 5.92 -13.32
C ASN A 85 1.79 5.82 -12.55
N SER A 86 1.84 5.41 -11.28
CA SER A 86 0.66 5.29 -10.42
C SER A 86 -0.01 6.62 -10.15
N GLU A 87 0.76 7.71 -10.02
CA GLU A 87 0.22 9.04 -9.73
C GLU A 87 -0.69 9.50 -10.86
N GLN A 88 -0.27 9.30 -12.12
CA GLN A 88 -1.06 9.62 -13.31
C GLN A 88 -2.42 8.89 -13.32
N PHE A 89 -2.43 7.60 -13.00
CA PHE A 89 -3.68 6.81 -12.93
C PHE A 89 -4.61 7.29 -11.81
N LEU A 90 -4.04 7.82 -10.72
CA LEU A 90 -4.77 8.22 -9.50
C LEU A 90 -5.15 9.71 -9.43
N GLN A 91 -4.79 10.51 -10.44
CA GLN A 91 -5.02 11.97 -10.42
C GLN A 91 -6.50 12.33 -10.22
N ASP A 92 -7.38 11.61 -10.89
CA ASP A 92 -8.84 11.78 -10.91
C ASP A 92 -9.59 10.75 -10.04
N LYS A 93 -8.87 10.01 -9.18
CA LYS A 93 -9.45 8.99 -8.30
C LYS A 93 -9.53 9.48 -6.86
N GLU A 94 -10.46 8.91 -6.11
CA GLU A 94 -10.74 9.32 -4.73
C GLU A 94 -11.18 8.13 -3.84
N GLY A 95 -11.35 8.41 -2.56
CA GLY A 95 -11.84 7.45 -1.57
C GLY A 95 -10.87 6.31 -1.26
N THR A 96 -11.41 5.24 -0.67
CA THR A 96 -10.65 4.07 -0.22
C THR A 96 -9.87 3.39 -1.35
N PHE A 97 -10.42 3.39 -2.57
CA PHE A 97 -9.73 2.85 -3.74
C PHE A 97 -8.36 3.49 -3.97
N LYS A 98 -8.30 4.84 -3.94
CA LYS A 98 -7.03 5.56 -4.13
C LYS A 98 -6.04 5.23 -3.01
N THR A 99 -6.50 5.23 -1.76
CA THR A 99 -5.67 4.87 -0.60
C THR A 99 -5.12 3.45 -0.73
N ASP A 100 -5.95 2.48 -1.12
CA ASP A 100 -5.54 1.09 -1.27
C ASP A 100 -4.47 0.90 -2.34
N VAL A 101 -4.61 1.56 -3.50
CA VAL A 101 -3.60 1.52 -4.57
C VAL A 101 -2.30 2.18 -4.12
N GLN A 102 -2.37 3.32 -3.41
CA GLN A 102 -1.18 3.98 -2.86
C GLN A 102 -0.47 3.12 -1.81
N GLU A 103 -1.21 2.45 -0.93
CA GLU A 103 -0.65 1.52 0.04
C GLU A 103 -0.04 0.28 -0.63
N ALA A 104 -0.67 -0.24 -1.69
CA ALA A 104 -0.11 -1.34 -2.48
C ALA A 104 1.20 -0.94 -3.17
N CYS A 105 1.24 0.25 -3.78
CA CYS A 105 2.46 0.81 -4.37
C CYS A 105 3.58 1.07 -3.36
N ALA A 106 3.24 1.32 -2.09
CA ALA A 106 4.19 1.50 -1.00
C ALA A 106 4.58 0.18 -0.31
N GLU A 107 4.21 -0.98 -0.88
CA GLU A 107 4.44 -2.32 -0.31
C GLU A 107 3.82 -2.51 1.08
N ARG A 108 2.74 -1.78 1.40
CA ARG A 108 2.00 -1.88 2.69
C ARG A 108 0.78 -2.80 2.61
N LYS A 109 0.50 -3.37 1.45
CA LYS A 109 -0.54 -4.39 1.25
C LYS A 109 0.10 -5.74 0.94
N ASP A 110 -0.47 -6.79 1.50
CA ASP A 110 -0.06 -8.16 1.20
C ASP A 110 -0.51 -8.59 -0.20
N GLY A 111 0.17 -9.60 -0.75
CA GLY A 111 -0.20 -10.26 -2.00
C GLY A 111 0.20 -9.51 -3.28
N VAL A 112 0.63 -8.25 -3.19
CA VAL A 112 1.09 -7.46 -4.34
C VAL A 112 2.28 -8.15 -5.01
N HIS A 113 2.19 -8.34 -6.32
CA HIS A 113 3.29 -8.92 -7.08
C HIS A 113 4.39 -7.88 -7.28
N LYS A 114 5.65 -8.31 -7.10
CA LYS A 114 6.81 -7.44 -7.22
C LYS A 114 7.99 -8.16 -7.85
N THR A 115 8.73 -7.42 -8.68
CA THR A 115 10.01 -7.81 -9.25
C THR A 115 11.14 -7.07 -8.53
N GLU A 116 12.36 -7.12 -9.06
CA GLU A 116 13.50 -6.35 -8.53
C GLU A 116 13.26 -4.83 -8.63
N ASP A 117 12.74 -4.37 -9.77
CA ASP A 117 12.60 -2.94 -10.07
C ASP A 117 11.16 -2.42 -9.99
N GLU A 118 10.17 -3.31 -9.92
CA GLU A 118 8.77 -2.94 -10.15
C GLU A 118 7.80 -3.57 -9.14
N ILE A 119 6.71 -2.85 -8.89
CA ILE A 119 5.53 -3.31 -8.15
C ILE A 119 4.36 -3.29 -9.11
N HIS A 120 3.64 -4.40 -9.22
CA HIS A 120 2.50 -4.54 -10.13
C HIS A 120 1.21 -4.58 -9.32
N VAL A 121 0.38 -3.55 -9.49
CA VAL A 121 -0.91 -3.41 -8.81
C VAL A 121 -2.03 -3.63 -9.82
N TYR A 122 -2.86 -4.64 -9.58
CA TYR A 122 -3.96 -4.99 -10.47
C TYR A 122 -5.27 -4.40 -9.96
N VAL A 123 -5.99 -3.73 -10.83
CA VAL A 123 -7.29 -3.10 -10.54
C VAL A 123 -8.29 -3.43 -11.64
N TYR A 124 -9.56 -3.24 -11.36
CA TYR A 124 -10.61 -3.38 -12.37
C TYR A 124 -11.72 -2.37 -12.13
N LYS A 125 -12.49 -2.11 -13.19
CA LYS A 125 -13.70 -1.30 -13.13
C LYS A 125 -14.91 -2.22 -13.01
N GLN A 126 -15.78 -1.97 -12.04
CA GLN A 126 -17.04 -2.67 -11.86
C GLN A 126 -18.06 -2.21 -12.90
N SER A 127 -19.13 -3.00 -13.10
CA SER A 127 -20.19 -2.67 -14.07
C SER A 127 -20.96 -1.37 -13.77
N ASN A 128 -20.88 -0.86 -12.55
CA ASN A 128 -21.45 0.43 -12.14
C ASN A 128 -20.43 1.59 -12.26
N ASP A 129 -19.38 1.41 -13.05
CA ASP A 129 -18.27 2.35 -13.25
C ASP A 129 -17.42 2.67 -12.01
N SER A 130 -17.62 1.96 -10.89
CA SER A 130 -16.77 2.13 -9.72
C SER A 130 -15.46 1.34 -9.83
N TRP A 131 -14.37 1.92 -9.35
CA TRP A 131 -13.06 1.28 -9.33
C TRP A 131 -12.91 0.36 -8.12
N ASN A 132 -12.22 -0.75 -8.32
CA ASN A 132 -11.99 -1.73 -7.26
C ASN A 132 -10.53 -2.19 -7.23
N TYR A 133 -10.00 -2.25 -6.01
CA TYR A 133 -8.77 -2.95 -5.66
C TYR A 133 -9.15 -4.10 -4.73
N THR A 134 -8.59 -5.28 -4.97
CA THR A 134 -8.76 -6.42 -4.06
C THR A 134 -7.47 -7.21 -3.98
N VAL A 135 -7.12 -7.63 -2.76
CA VAL A 135 -5.94 -8.45 -2.48
C VAL A 135 -5.99 -9.78 -3.25
N ARG A 136 -7.17 -10.34 -3.49
CA ARG A 136 -7.34 -11.62 -4.19
C ARG A 136 -6.90 -11.58 -5.65
N LEU A 137 -6.97 -10.40 -6.26
CA LEU A 137 -6.55 -10.20 -7.64
C LEU A 137 -5.03 -10.01 -7.75
N GLN A 138 -4.33 -9.76 -6.64
CA GLN A 138 -2.90 -9.49 -6.67
C GLN A 138 -2.11 -10.79 -6.82
N ARG A 139 -1.55 -11.01 -8.01
CA ARG A 139 -0.64 -12.11 -8.34
C ARG A 139 0.09 -11.83 -9.65
N ASN A 140 0.98 -12.73 -10.06
CA ASN A 140 1.78 -12.59 -11.27
C ASN A 140 1.01 -12.92 -12.56
N TRP A 141 0.04 -12.08 -12.95
CA TRP A 141 -0.72 -12.28 -14.19
C TRP A 141 0.13 -12.14 -15.46
N LEU A 142 1.13 -11.25 -15.45
CA LEU A 142 2.06 -11.10 -16.57
C LEU A 142 2.88 -12.37 -16.83
N GLY A 143 3.22 -13.12 -15.78
CA GLY A 143 3.86 -14.44 -15.90
C GLY A 143 2.95 -15.54 -16.44
N GLU A 144 1.63 -15.34 -16.45
CA GLU A 144 0.64 -16.29 -16.99
C GLU A 144 0.38 -16.10 -18.49
N ASN A 145 1.16 -15.24 -19.18
CA ASN A 145 1.02 -14.93 -20.62
C ASN A 145 -0.34 -14.32 -21.00
N ILE A 146 -0.92 -13.51 -20.10
CA ILE A 146 -2.14 -12.75 -20.39
C ILE A 146 -1.80 -11.58 -21.32
N GLY A 147 -2.64 -11.37 -22.35
CA GLY A 147 -2.46 -10.28 -23.32
C GLY A 147 -2.69 -8.90 -22.70
N ILE A 148 -1.87 -7.93 -23.14
CA ILE A 148 -2.00 -6.50 -22.80
C ILE A 148 -2.53 -5.77 -24.03
N GLU A 149 -3.68 -5.09 -23.91
CA GLU A 149 -4.29 -4.37 -25.02
C GLU A 149 -3.68 -2.98 -25.23
N GLN A 150 -3.38 -2.26 -24.16
CA GLN A 150 -2.85 -0.90 -24.23
C GLN A 150 -1.80 -0.63 -23.15
N VAL A 151 -0.72 0.06 -23.54
CA VAL A 151 0.31 0.56 -22.62
C VAL A 151 0.27 2.09 -22.65
N VAL A 152 0.06 2.71 -21.49
CA VAL A 152 0.08 4.15 -21.29
C VAL A 152 1.44 4.53 -20.72
N GLU A 153 2.26 5.13 -21.57
CA GLU A 153 3.51 5.76 -21.15
C GLU A 153 3.19 7.15 -20.59
N GLY A 154 3.64 7.41 -19.36
CA GLY A 154 3.49 8.68 -18.66
C GLY A 154 4.70 9.58 -18.84
#